data_AF-A0A920UH79-F1
#
_entry.id   AF-A0A920UH79-F1
#
_cell.length_a   1.000
_cell.length_b   1.000
_cell.length_c   1.000
_cell.angle_alpha   90.00
_cell.angle_beta   90.00
_cell.angle_gamma   90.00
#
_symmetry.space_group_name_H-M   'P 1'
#
loop_
_entity.id
_entity.type
_entity.pdbx_description
1 polymer ?
#
loop_
_entity_poly.entity_id
_entity_poly.type
_entity_poly.pdbx_seq_one_letter_code
_entity_poly.pdbx_strand_id
1 'polypeptide(L)'
;MIEYFIQNASSFGGDIDDLFDLITVIIGTAFILTLGTFFYFMIRFRRKKGVRAEYITGEKHNEKRWTHYPHYTIIALDVVIIAFNIIVWVHIKQTLPPKDNLIRVIGQQWTWSFVDAGQMVFLIRQMILQLLMTCM
;
A
#
# COMPACT_ATOMS: atom_id res chain seq x y z
N MET A 1 11.03 6.37 -4.80
CA MET A 1 12.13 6.02 -3.85
C MET A 1 12.75 4.65 -4.11
N ILE A 2 11.98 3.64 -4.50
CA ILE A 2 12.48 2.26 -4.67
C ILE A 2 13.46 2.13 -5.84
N GLU A 3 13.24 2.88 -6.92
CA GLU A 3 14.09 2.87 -8.11
C GLU A 3 15.55 3.27 -7.86
N TYR A 4 15.84 3.96 -6.75
CA TYR A 4 17.22 4.25 -6.31
C TYR A 4 18.00 2.97 -5.97
N PHE A 5 17.33 1.93 -5.45
CA PHE A 5 17.97 0.69 -5.04
C PHE A 5 18.02 -0.34 -6.17
N ILE A 6 16.97 -0.43 -6.97
CA ILE A 6 16.83 -1.41 -8.05
C ILE A 6 16.11 -0.73 -9.21
N GLN A 7 16.66 -0.85 -10.42
CA GLN A 7 16.03 -0.29 -11.61
C GLN A 7 14.71 -0.99 -11.93
N ASN A 8 13.70 -0.20 -12.30
CA ASN A 8 12.41 -0.73 -12.71
C ASN A 8 12.54 -1.58 -14.00
N ALA A 9 11.98 -2.79 -13.97
CA ALA A 9 12.01 -3.77 -15.06
C ALA A 9 10.61 -4.11 -15.63
N SER A 10 9.56 -3.39 -15.21
CA SER A 10 8.17 -3.66 -15.57
C SER A 10 7.42 -2.38 -15.90
N SER A 11 6.53 -2.42 -16.89
CA SER A 11 5.62 -1.29 -17.16
C SER A 11 4.74 -0.92 -15.96
N PHE A 12 4.49 -1.87 -15.06
CA PHE A 12 3.73 -1.67 -13.82
C PHE A 12 4.56 -1.12 -12.66
N GLY A 13 5.88 -1.11 -12.76
CA GLY A 13 6.74 -0.76 -11.63
C GLY A 13 6.58 0.70 -11.22
N GLY A 14 6.33 1.61 -12.18
CA GLY A 14 6.15 3.04 -11.90
C GLY A 14 4.93 3.30 -11.03
N ASP A 15 3.79 2.69 -11.36
CA ASP A 15 2.55 2.81 -10.58
C ASP A 15 2.72 2.30 -9.14
N ILE A 16 3.50 1.23 -8.96
CA ILE A 16 3.82 0.69 -7.64
C ILE A 16 4.72 1.67 -6.87
N ASP A 17 5.77 2.18 -7.51
CA ASP A 17 6.73 3.08 -6.89
C ASP A 17 6.07 4.40 -6.46
N ASP A 18 5.19 4.97 -7.29
CA ASP A 18 4.42 6.17 -6.97
C ASP A 18 3.50 5.94 -5.77
N LEU A 19 2.84 4.77 -5.70
CA LEU A 19 2.00 4.40 -4.57
C LEU A 19 2.82 4.26 -3.29
N PHE A 20 4.02 3.67 -3.36
CA PHE A 20 4.93 3.58 -2.22
C PHE A 20 5.40 4.96 -1.77
N ASP A 21 5.74 5.86 -2.70
CA ASP A 21 6.18 7.22 -2.38
C ASP A 21 5.07 8.03 -1.73
N LEU A 22 3.83 7.94 -2.25
CA LEU A 22 2.64 8.57 -1.67
C LEU A 22 2.45 8.12 -0.21
N ILE A 23 2.41 6.81 0.03
CA ILE A 23 2.21 6.23 1.38
C ILE A 23 3.35 6.65 2.31
N THR A 24 4.59 6.59 1.84
CA THR A 24 5.78 6.95 2.63
C THR A 24 5.74 8.41 3.06
N VAL A 25 5.38 9.32 2.16
CA VAL A 25 5.28 10.76 2.48
C VAL A 25 4.18 11.02 3.51
N ILE A 26 3.00 10.39 3.35
CA ILE A 26 1.87 10.56 4.26
C ILE A 26 2.22 10.03 5.66
N ILE A 27 2.66 8.77 5.75
CA ILE A 27 2.99 8.13 7.03
C ILE A 27 4.20 8.80 7.67
N GLY A 28 5.24 9.11 6.88
CA GLY A 28 6.44 9.79 7.36
C GLY A 28 6.12 11.16 7.96
N THR A 29 5.23 11.93 7.32
CA THR A 29 4.79 13.23 7.86
C THR A 29 4.03 13.04 9.17
N ALA A 30 3.07 12.12 9.24
CA ALA A 30 2.32 11.83 10.45
C ALA A 30 3.22 11.35 11.60
N PHE A 31 4.25 10.55 11.28
CA PHE A 31 5.26 10.09 12.23
C PHE A 31 6.04 11.26 12.83
N ILE A 32 6.57 12.16 11.99
CA ILE A 32 7.33 13.34 12.47
C ILE A 32 6.45 14.26 13.32
N LEU A 33 5.20 14.50 12.92
CA LEU A 33 4.25 15.32 13.69
C LEU A 33 3.94 14.70 15.07
N THR A 34 3.71 13.39 15.11
CA THR A 34 3.42 12.66 16.35
C THR A 34 4.64 12.65 17.26
N LEU A 35 5.82 12.37 16.72
CA LEU A 35 7.07 12.36 17.46
C LEU A 35 7.41 13.77 18.00
N GLY A 36 7.23 14.81 17.18
CA GLY A 36 7.40 16.20 17.59
C GLY A 36 6.44 16.60 18.72
N THR A 37 5.18 16.19 18.64
CA THR A 37 4.18 16.42 19.70
C THR A 37 4.57 15.70 21.00
N PHE A 38 5.04 14.46 20.90
CA PHE A 38 5.51 13.69 22.04
C PHE A 38 6.70 14.38 22.75
N PHE A 39 7.72 14.80 21.99
CA PHE A 39 8.86 15.53 22.55
C PHE A 39 8.44 16.89 23.13
N TYR A 40 7.53 17.61 22.46
CA TYR A 40 6.98 18.85 22.97
C TYR A 40 6.31 18.65 24.34
N PHE A 41 5.46 17.63 24.48
CA PHE A 41 4.80 17.33 25.75
C PHE A 41 5.78 16.91 26.85
N MET A 42 6.82 16.14 26.51
CA MET A 42 7.87 15.76 27.45
C MET A 42 8.59 16.99 28.04
N ILE A 43 8.87 18.00 27.21
CA ILE A 43 9.53 19.24 27.66
C ILE A 43 8.54 20.16 28.38
N ARG A 44 7.35 20.36 27.81
CA ARG A 44 6.34 21.33 28.28
C ARG A 44 5.66 20.93 29.58
N PHE A 45 5.42 19.64 29.77
CA PHE A 45 4.73 19.06 30.94
C PHE A 45 5.68 18.33 31.90
N ARG A 46 6.98 18.66 31.85
CA ARG A 46 7.97 18.15 32.81
C ARG A 46 7.59 18.53 34.24
N ARG A 47 7.78 17.57 35.18
CA ARG A 47 7.48 17.76 36.62
C ARG A 47 8.13 19.02 37.17
N LYS A 48 7.34 19.88 37.82
CA LYS A 48 7.79 21.04 38.59
C LYS A 48 7.44 20.85 40.06
N LYS A 49 8.35 21.22 40.97
CA LYS A 49 8.08 21.17 42.42
C LYS A 49 6.90 22.09 42.74
N GLY A 50 5.94 21.60 43.53
CA GLY A 50 4.75 22.37 43.95
C GLY A 50 3.59 22.41 42.94
N VAL A 51 3.74 21.87 41.73
CA VAL A 51 2.65 21.82 40.73
C VAL A 51 2.07 20.41 40.69
N ARG A 52 0.74 20.29 40.89
CA ARG A 52 0.00 19.02 40.74
C ARG A 52 -0.48 18.85 39.29
N ALA A 53 -0.56 17.60 38.84
CA ALA A 53 -1.13 17.28 37.54
C ALA A 53 -2.64 17.56 37.54
N GLU A 54 -3.16 17.99 36.40
CA GLU A 54 -4.60 18.17 36.20
C GLU A 54 -5.31 16.81 36.16
N TYR A 55 -6.48 16.71 36.79
CA TYR A 55 -7.28 15.49 36.81
C TYR A 55 -8.34 15.56 35.71
N ILE A 56 -8.10 14.85 34.62
CA ILE A 56 -9.01 14.76 33.47
C ILE A 56 -9.64 13.36 33.48
N THR A 57 -10.97 13.29 33.63
CA THR A 57 -11.68 11.99 33.69
C THR A 57 -11.91 11.37 32.31
N GLY A 58 -11.95 12.17 31.25
CA GLY A 58 -12.16 11.69 29.89
C GLY A 58 -13.61 11.29 29.60
N GLU A 59 -14.55 11.60 30.49
CA GLU A 59 -15.98 11.30 30.30
C GLU A 59 -16.63 12.28 29.31
N LYS A 60 -16.18 13.54 29.32
CA LYS A 60 -16.78 14.61 28.51
C LYS A 60 -16.22 14.61 27.09
N HIS A 61 -17.10 14.82 26.11
CA HIS A 61 -16.72 14.89 24.70
C HIS A 61 -15.75 16.03 24.39
N ASN A 62 -15.82 17.14 25.15
CA ASN A 62 -14.91 18.27 25.01
C ASN A 62 -13.47 17.92 25.40
N GLU A 63 -13.26 16.99 26.34
CA GLU A 63 -11.93 16.55 26.77
C GLU A 63 -11.25 15.66 25.72
N LYS A 64 -12.03 15.04 24.82
CA LYS A 64 -11.54 14.19 23.71
C LYS A 64 -11.34 14.93 22.40
N ARG A 65 -11.70 16.22 22.33
CA ARG A 65 -11.69 16.99 21.08
C ARG A 65 -10.31 17.00 20.41
N TRP A 66 -9.24 17.05 21.20
CA TRP A 66 -7.86 16.99 20.72
C TRP A 66 -7.48 15.64 20.08
N THR A 67 -8.14 14.55 20.47
CA THR A 67 -7.95 13.21 19.89
C THR A 67 -8.76 13.01 18.62
N HIS A 68 -9.95 13.63 18.53
CA HIS A 68 -10.81 13.50 17.36
C HIS A 68 -10.21 14.14 16.10
N TYR A 69 -9.55 15.30 16.21
CA TYR A 69 -8.93 15.96 15.07
C TYR A 69 -7.90 15.08 14.32
N PRO A 70 -6.85 14.54 14.97
CA PRO A 70 -5.90 13.67 14.29
C PRO A 70 -6.57 12.38 13.81
N HIS A 71 -7.53 11.83 14.58
CA HIS A 71 -8.24 10.61 14.18
C HIS A 71 -9.00 10.77 12.86
N TYR A 72 -9.83 11.81 12.73
CA TYR A 72 -10.56 12.06 11.48
C TYR A 72 -9.63 12.44 10.32
N THR A 73 -8.52 13.13 10.60
CA THR A 73 -7.51 13.46 9.59
C THR A 73 -6.89 12.19 9.01
N ILE A 74 -6.52 11.23 9.86
CA ILE A 74 -5.95 9.94 9.42
C ILE A 74 -6.97 9.15 8.59
N ILE A 75 -8.23 9.07 9.04
CA ILE A 75 -9.29 8.39 8.28
C ILE A 75 -9.46 9.01 6.89
N ALA A 76 -9.43 10.35 6.78
CA ALA A 76 -9.53 11.01 5.49
C ALA A 76 -8.35 10.67 4.56
N LEU A 77 -7.13 10.61 5.10
CA LEU A 77 -5.95 10.21 4.36
C LEU A 77 -6.00 8.73 3.94
N ASP A 78 -6.50 7.85 4.80
CA ASP A 78 -6.67 6.43 4.51
C ASP A 78 -7.63 6.20 3.33
N VAL A 79 -8.74 6.94 3.29
CA VAL A 79 -9.69 6.86 2.16
C VAL A 79 -9.01 7.24 0.84
N VAL A 80 -8.16 8.27 0.85
CA VAL A 80 -7.40 8.67 -0.34
C VAL A 80 -6.42 7.57 -0.75
N ILE A 81 -5.64 7.02 0.18
CA ILE A 81 -4.68 5.94 -0.10
C ILE A 81 -5.39 4.71 -0.67
N ILE A 82 -6.53 4.32 -0.07
CA ILE A 82 -7.32 3.17 -0.51
C ILE A 82 -7.80 3.37 -1.94
N ALA A 83 -8.27 4.56 -2.31
CA ALA A 83 -8.72 4.85 -3.67
C ALA A 83 -7.60 4.64 -4.69
N PHE A 84 -6.41 5.20 -4.45
CA PHE A 84 -5.25 5.00 -5.33
C PHE A 84 -4.79 3.54 -5.36
N ASN A 85 -4.75 2.88 -4.20
CA ASN A 85 -4.39 1.46 -4.09
C ASN A 85 -5.31 0.58 -4.93
N ILE A 86 -6.63 0.81 -4.89
CA ILE A 86 -7.60 0.05 -5.68
C ILE A 86 -7.33 0.22 -7.18
N ILE A 87 -7.08 1.45 -7.64
CA ILE A 87 -6.82 1.73 -9.06
C ILE A 87 -5.59 0.95 -9.54
N VAL A 88 -4.49 1.05 -8.79
CA VAL A 88 -3.23 0.34 -9.10
C VAL A 88 -3.42 -1.18 -9.01
N TRP A 89 -4.17 -1.67 -8.02
CA TRP A 89 -4.45 -3.10 -7.86
C TRP A 89 -5.24 -3.67 -9.04
N VAL A 90 -6.30 -2.97 -9.47
CA VAL A 90 -7.09 -3.38 -10.64
C VAL A 90 -6.19 -3.47 -11.86
N HIS A 91 -5.35 -2.45 -12.09
CA HIS A 91 -4.45 -2.39 -13.24
C HIS A 91 -3.46 -3.56 -13.26
N ILE A 92 -2.86 -3.89 -12.11
CA ILE A 92 -1.77 -4.87 -12.01
C ILE A 92 -2.28 -6.30 -11.86
N LYS A 93 -3.44 -6.52 -11.25
CA LYS A 93 -3.93 -7.86 -10.87
C LYS A 93 -5.18 -8.32 -11.61
N GLN A 94 -6.03 -7.42 -12.06
CA GLN A 94 -7.32 -7.78 -12.65
C GLN A 94 -7.32 -7.59 -14.17
N THR A 95 -6.77 -6.48 -14.67
CA THR A 95 -6.67 -6.20 -16.11
C THR A 95 -5.36 -6.71 -16.68
N LEU A 96 -5.17 -8.03 -16.64
CA LEU A 96 -3.97 -8.64 -17.24
C LEU A 96 -4.08 -8.62 -18.77
N PRO A 97 -3.03 -8.22 -19.49
CA PRO A 97 -3.00 -8.35 -20.94
C PRO A 97 -3.08 -9.83 -21.36
N PRO A 98 -3.42 -10.12 -22.63
CA PRO A 98 -3.30 -11.46 -23.18
C PRO A 98 -1.92 -12.04 -22.87
N LYS A 99 -1.87 -13.29 -22.42
CA LYS A 99 -0.62 -13.92 -21.97
C LYS A 99 0.23 -14.23 -23.18
N ASP A 100 1.28 -13.48 -23.51
CA ASP A 100 2.07 -13.73 -24.72
C ASP A 100 3.00 -14.96 -24.62
N ASN A 101 3.52 -15.25 -23.42
CA ASN A 101 4.32 -16.44 -23.16
C ASN A 101 3.87 -17.13 -21.86
N LEU A 102 3.63 -18.44 -21.92
CA LEU A 102 3.15 -19.24 -20.80
C LEU A 102 4.29 -20.09 -20.24
N ILE A 103 4.88 -19.60 -19.15
CA ILE A 103 5.87 -20.34 -18.37
C ILE A 103 5.19 -20.89 -17.13
N ARG A 104 5.21 -22.22 -16.97
CA ARG A 104 4.82 -22.87 -15.72
C ARG A 104 6.02 -22.94 -14.80
N VAL A 105 5.88 -22.38 -13.61
CA VAL A 105 6.89 -22.41 -12.54
C VAL A 105 6.49 -23.46 -11.51
N ILE A 106 7.38 -24.40 -11.20
CA ILE A 106 7.17 -25.46 -10.20
C ILE A 106 8.16 -25.25 -9.07
N GLY A 107 7.65 -25.00 -7.86
CA GLY A 107 8.46 -24.93 -6.64
C GLY A 107 8.69 -26.30 -6.04
N GLN A 108 9.94 -26.62 -5.73
CA GLN A 108 10.38 -27.83 -5.03
C GLN A 108 11.25 -27.42 -3.82
N GLN A 109 11.58 -28.36 -2.93
CA GLN A 109 12.50 -28.06 -1.82
C GLN A 109 13.85 -27.56 -2.36
N TRP A 110 14.16 -26.29 -2.07
CA TRP A 110 15.36 -25.55 -2.50
C TRP A 110 15.64 -25.54 -4.02
N THR A 111 14.62 -25.72 -4.86
CA THR A 111 14.81 -25.59 -6.31
C THR A 111 13.52 -25.18 -7.02
N TRP A 112 13.67 -24.64 -8.22
CA TRP A 112 12.60 -24.20 -9.09
C TRP A 112 12.79 -24.83 -10.48
N SER A 113 11.73 -25.44 -11.01
CA SER A 113 11.72 -25.97 -12.38
C SER A 113 10.79 -25.13 -13.25
N PHE A 114 11.22 -24.88 -14.49
CA PHE A 114 10.48 -24.06 -15.45
C PHE A 114 10.09 -24.92 -16.65
N VAL A 115 8.82 -24.83 -17.05
CA VAL A 115 8.29 -25.49 -18.26
C VAL A 115 7.71 -24.42 -19.15
N ASP A 116 8.35 -24.19 -20.30
CA ASP A 116 7.82 -23.36 -21.38
C ASP A 116 6.81 -24.21 -22.18
N ALA A 117 5.61 -23.69 -22.40
CA ALA A 117 4.58 -24.37 -23.19
C ALA A 117 4.94 -24.46 -24.69
N GLY A 118 5.87 -23.62 -25.17
CA GLY A 118 6.21 -23.48 -26.59
C GLY A 118 5.11 -22.79 -27.40
N GLN A 119 5.47 -22.21 -28.55
CA GLN A 119 4.55 -21.42 -29.38
C GLN A 119 3.31 -22.21 -29.88
N MET A 120 3.45 -23.51 -30.17
CA MET A 120 2.36 -24.31 -30.73
C MET A 120 1.20 -24.56 -29.76
N VAL A 121 1.50 -24.91 -28.50
CA VAL A 121 0.47 -25.19 -27.48
C VAL A 121 -0.26 -23.90 -27.10
N PHE A 122 0.43 -22.76 -27.15
CA PHE A 122 -0.14 -21.45 -26.89
C PHE A 122 -1.18 -21.04 -27.94
N LEU A 123 -0.84 -21.14 -29.23
CA LEU A 123 -1.75 -20.76 -30.33
C LEU A 123 -3.03 -21.60 -30.36
N ILE A 124 -2.93 -22.91 -30.10
CA ILE A 124 -4.09 -23.81 -30.02
C ILE A 124 -5.02 -23.39 -28.88
N ARG A 125 -4.47 -23.04 -27.71
CA ARG A 125 -5.29 -22.62 -26.55
C ARG A 125 -5.95 -21.25 -26.77
N GLN A 126 -5.26 -20.31 -27.43
CA GLN A 126 -5.83 -19.00 -27.79
C GLN A 126 -6.95 -19.14 -28.83
N MET A 127 -6.76 -19.97 -29.86
CA MET A 127 -7.83 -20.27 -30.83
C MET A 127 -9.06 -20.88 -30.17
N ILE A 128 -8.88 -21.83 -29.24
CA ILE A 128 -10.00 -22.45 -28.51
C ILE A 128 -10.73 -21.43 -27.63
N LEU A 129 -10.00 -20.55 -26.93
CA LEU A 129 -10.60 -19.50 -26.10
C LEU A 129 -11.34 -18.44 -26.92
N GLN A 130 -10.80 -18.06 -28.08
CA GLN A 130 -11.49 -17.15 -28.99
C GLN A 130 -12.75 -17.78 -29.59
N LEU A 131 -12.71 -19.06 -29.98
CA LEU A 131 -13.90 -19.79 -30.45
C LEU A 131 -14.99 -19.85 -29.36
N LEU A 132 -14.60 -20.15 -28.12
CA LEU A 132 -15.54 -20.23 -26.99
C LEU A 132 -16.19 -18.88 -26.66
N MET A 133 -15.45 -17.77 -26.78
CA MET A 133 -15.99 -16.42 -26.57
C MET A 133 -16.84 -15.90 -27.73
N THR A 134 -16.68 -16.44 -28.94
CA THR A 134 -17.48 -16.04 -30.11
C THR A 134 -18.77 -16.86 -30.24
N CYS A 135 -18.82 -18.04 -29.62
CA CYS A 135 -19.99 -18.92 -29.57
C CYS A 135 -20.95 -18.66 -28.38
N MET A 136 -20.65 -17.68 -27.51
CA MET A 136 -21.54 -17.16 -26.46
C MET A 136 -22.03 -15.77 -26.84
#